data_AF-A0A2N0B4M9-F1
#
_entry.id   AF-A0A2N0B4M9-F1
#
_cell.length_a   1.000
_cell.length_b   1.000
_cell.length_c   1.000
_cell.angle_alpha   90.00
_cell.angle_beta   90.00
_cell.angle_gamma   90.00
#
_symmetry.space_group_name_H-M   'P 1'
#
loop_
_entity.id
_entity.type
_entity.pdbx_description
1 polymer ?
#
loop_
_entity_poly.entity_id
_entity_poly.type
_entity_poly.pdbx_seq_one_letter_code
_entity_poly.pdbx_strand_id
1 'polypeptide(L)' 'FLFSPHLSRHLWECIQSPTMIVYGKETHLMPENREEILSHFKYLEYFEIENAGHNMHHDRPDQLERLLNEFYKKHGFIS' A
#
# COMPACT_ATOMS: atom_id res chain seq x y z
N PHE A 1 18.72 -9.97 -10.91
CA PHE A 1 19.29 -8.94 -10.02
C PHE A 1 18.45 -8.91 -8.76
N LEU A 2 18.99 -9.32 -7.61
CA LEU A 2 18.35 -9.07 -6.32
C LEU A 2 18.90 -7.74 -5.81
N PHE A 3 18.04 -6.75 -5.59
CA PHE A 3 18.44 -5.56 -4.86
C PHE A 3 18.78 -5.97 -3.42
N SER A 4 19.83 -5.37 -2.84
CA SER A 4 20.10 -5.63 -1.42
C SER A 4 18.95 -5.07 -0.58
N PRO A 5 18.60 -5.70 0.56
CA PRO A 5 17.57 -5.17 1.45
C PRO A 5 17.83 -3.72 1.87
N HIS A 6 19.09 -3.35 2.07
CA HIS A 6 19.49 -1.97 2.40
C HIS A 6 19.15 -0.97 1.29
N LEU A 7 19.35 -1.36 0.03
CA LEU A 7 18.99 -0.51 -1.10
C LEU A 7 17.47 -0.34 -1.21
N SER A 8 16.69 -1.41 -1.04
CA SER A 8 15.22 -1.31 -1.04
C SER A 8 14.71 -0.35 0.05
N ARG A 9 15.22 -0.46 1.27
CA ARG A 9 14.89 0.43 2.40
C ARG A 9 15.19 1.88 2.07
N HIS A 10 16.40 2.15 1.59
CA HIS A 10 16.83 3.49 1.20
C HIS A 10 15.91 4.08 0.11
N LEU A 11 15.54 3.28 -0.88
CA LEU A 11 14.63 3.72 -1.94
C LEU A 11 13.23 4.05 -1.42
N TRP A 12 12.70 3.27 -0.47
CA TRP A 12 11.41 3.57 0.17
C TRP A 12 11.47 4.88 0.99
N GLU A 13 12.54 5.11 1.72
CA GLU A 13 12.78 6.36 2.48
C GLU A 13 12.87 7.59 1.59
N CYS A 14 13.34 7.43 0.35
CA CYS A 14 13.40 8.53 -0.62
C CYS A 14 12.04 8.96 -1.15
N ILE A 15 10.96 8.17 -1.01
CA ILE A 15 9.63 8.52 -1.52
C ILE A 15 9.07 9.71 -0.72
N GLN A 16 8.92 10.85 -1.39
CA GLN A 16 8.37 12.09 -0.79
C GLN A 16 6.88 12.31 -1.09
N SER A 17 6.28 11.56 -2.00
CA SER A 17 4.86 11.65 -2.30
C SER A 17 4.01 10.95 -1.23
N PRO A 18 2.74 11.37 -1.03
CA PRO A 18 1.77 10.54 -0.34
C PRO A 18 1.73 9.14 -0.93
N THR A 19 1.76 8.13 -0.08
CA THR A 19 1.83 6.73 -0.49
C THR A 19 0.69 5.96 0.15
N MET A 20 -0.10 5.26 -0.66
CA MET A 20 -1.12 4.34 -0.19
C MET A 20 -0.65 2.91 -0.41
N ILE A 21 -0.69 2.09 0.63
CA ILE A 21 -0.48 0.64 0.55
C ILE A 21 -1.75 -0.05 1.01
N VAL A 22 -2.27 -0.97 0.20
CA VAL A 22 -3.50 -1.70 0.48
C VAL A 22 -3.22 -3.19 0.42
N TYR A 23 -3.73 -3.94 1.40
CA TYR A 23 -3.70 -5.41 1.40
C TYR A 23 -5.11 -5.99 1.56
N GLY A 24 -5.36 -7.14 0.95
CA GLY A 24 -6.51 -7.96 1.30
C GLY A 24 -6.20 -8.78 2.54
N LYS A 25 -7.13 -8.87 3.49
CA LYS A 25 -6.90 -9.59 4.76
C LYS A 25 -6.70 -11.09 4.61
N GLU A 26 -7.14 -11.66 3.50
CA GLU A 26 -7.06 -13.09 3.20
C GLU A 26 -5.87 -13.43 2.29
N THR A 27 -4.99 -12.46 2.03
CA THR A 27 -3.80 -12.69 1.19
C THR A 27 -2.79 -13.62 1.87
N HIS A 28 -2.27 -14.58 1.11
CA HIS A 28 -1.13 -15.41 1.53
C HIS A 28 0.23 -14.77 1.22
N LEU A 29 0.23 -13.57 0.63
CA LEU A 29 1.44 -12.85 0.21
C LEU A 29 1.80 -11.70 1.17
N MET A 30 1.33 -11.75 2.40
CA MET A 30 1.69 -10.77 3.42
C MET A 30 3.17 -10.98 3.83
N PRO A 31 4.04 -9.96 3.71
CA PRO A 31 5.43 -10.10 4.13
C PRO A 31 5.54 -10.23 5.65
N GLU A 32 6.41 -11.13 6.13
CA GLU A 32 6.65 -11.32 7.57
C GLU A 32 7.17 -10.05 8.26
N ASN A 33 8.00 -9.28 7.55
CA ASN A 33 8.57 -8.01 8.01
C ASN A 33 7.72 -6.79 7.62
N ARG A 34 6.40 -6.94 7.46
CA ARG A 34 5.50 -5.85 7.04
C ARG A 34 5.74 -4.55 7.82
N GLU A 35 5.73 -4.61 9.14
CA GLU A 35 5.86 -3.41 9.98
C GLU A 35 7.18 -2.66 9.70
N GLU A 36 8.27 -3.39 9.44
CA GLU A 36 9.55 -2.80 9.06
C GLU A 36 9.46 -2.15 7.68
N ILE A 37 8.91 -2.84 6.68
CA ILE A 37 8.71 -2.29 5.33
C ILE A 37 7.92 -0.99 5.39
N LEU A 38 6.78 -0.99 6.09
CA LEU A 38 5.88 0.17 6.21
C LEU A 38 6.56 1.35 6.92
N SER A 39 7.46 1.08 7.88
CA SER A 39 8.17 2.12 8.64
C SER A 39 9.10 3.01 7.78
N HIS A 40 9.51 2.54 6.60
CA HIS A 40 10.39 3.30 5.71
C HIS A 40 9.65 4.35 4.86
N PHE A 41 8.32 4.35 4.83
CA PHE A 41 7.52 5.30 4.05
C PHE A 41 7.11 6.50 4.92
N LYS A 42 7.63 7.69 4.58
CA LYS A 42 7.42 8.92 5.37
C LYS A 42 5.96 9.41 5.40
N TYR A 43 5.23 9.23 4.30
CA TYR A 43 3.86 9.73 4.12
C TYR A 43 2.90 8.58 3.75
N LEU A 44 2.86 7.56 4.59
CA LEU A 44 2.12 6.32 4.36
C LEU A 44 0.68 6.40 4.88
N GLU A 45 -0.26 5.90 4.06
CA GLU A 45 -1.58 5.48 4.47
C GLU A 45 -1.74 3.99 4.18
N TYR A 46 -2.02 3.22 5.23
CA TYR A 46 -2.14 1.77 5.16
C TYR A 46 -3.61 1.36 5.31
N PHE A 47 -4.08 0.48 4.43
CA PHE A 47 -5.44 -0.03 4.46
C PHE A 47 -5.47 -1.55 4.31
N GLU A 48 -6.44 -2.17 4.95
CA GLU A 48 -6.77 -3.58 4.75
C GLU A 48 -8.21 -3.72 4.28
N ILE A 49 -8.44 -4.59 3.30
CA ILE A 49 -9.75 -4.91 2.75
C ILE A 49 -10.16 -6.30 3.25
N GLU A 50 -11.28 -6.35 3.98
CA GLU A 50 -11.96 -7.60 4.38
C GLU A 50 -12.51 -8.36 3.17
N ASN A 51 -12.55 -9.70 3.25
CA ASN A 51 -13.04 -10.59 2.17
C ASN A 51 -12.30 -10.37 0.84
N ALA A 52 -10.99 -10.15 0.89
CA ALA A 52 -10.13 -10.02 -0.28
C ALA A 52 -8.79 -10.70 -0.06
N GLY A 53 -8.29 -11.36 -1.09
CA GLY A 53 -6.94 -11.89 -1.17
C GLY A 53 -5.96 -10.90 -1.78
N HIS A 54 -4.98 -11.40 -2.54
CA HIS A 54 -3.99 -10.56 -3.19
C HIS A 54 -4.60 -9.64 -4.28
N ASN A 55 -5.64 -10.14 -4.96
CA ASN A 55 -6.25 -9.47 -6.11
C ASN A 55 -7.50 -8.67 -5.68
N MET A 56 -7.34 -7.71 -4.77
CA MET A 56 -8.44 -6.92 -4.22
C MET A 56 -9.31 -6.21 -5.25
N HIS A 57 -8.73 -5.85 -6.40
CA HIS A 57 -9.44 -5.25 -7.53
C HIS A 57 -10.42 -6.21 -8.22
N HIS A 58 -10.24 -7.53 -8.05
CA HIS A 58 -11.19 -8.55 -8.48
C HIS A 58 -12.18 -8.91 -7.36
N ASP A 59 -11.68 -9.07 -6.12
CA ASP A 59 -12.49 -9.56 -5.01
C ASP A 59 -13.46 -8.49 -4.48
N ARG A 60 -12.99 -7.24 -4.40
CA ARG A 60 -13.68 -6.10 -3.77
C ARG A 60 -13.49 -4.80 -4.57
N PRO A 61 -13.85 -4.77 -5.88
CA PRO A 61 -13.60 -3.61 -6.76
C PRO A 61 -14.17 -2.30 -6.21
N ASP A 62 -15.44 -2.30 -5.77
CA ASP A 62 -16.10 -1.09 -5.28
C ASP A 62 -15.44 -0.52 -4.02
N GLN A 63 -14.95 -1.40 -3.14
CA GLN A 63 -14.28 -0.99 -1.91
C GLN A 63 -12.90 -0.40 -2.20
N LEU A 64 -12.15 -1.02 -3.13
CA LEU A 64 -10.87 -0.48 -3.58
C LEU A 64 -11.04 0.86 -4.29
N GLU A 65 -12.03 0.98 -5.18
CA GLU A 65 -12.35 2.23 -5.87
C GLU A 65 -12.66 3.35 -4.87
N ARG A 66 -13.46 3.06 -3.85
CA ARG A 66 -13.76 4.03 -2.79
C ARG A 66 -12.49 4.49 -2.08
N LEU A 67 -11.61 3.58 -1.66
CA LEU A 67 -10.35 3.95 -1.00
C LEU A 67 -9.45 4.79 -1.90
N LEU A 68 -9.34 4.45 -3.18
CA LEU A 68 -8.59 5.22 -4.16
C LEU A 68 -9.15 6.64 -4.30
N ASN A 69 -10.47 6.78 -4.45
CA ASN A 69 -11.12 8.08 -4.58
C ASN A 69 -10.92 8.96 -3.33
N GLU A 70 -11.06 8.40 -2.13
CA GLU A 70 -10.82 9.13 -0.88
C GLU A 70 -9.37 9.59 -0.76
N PHE A 71 -8.41 8.70 -1.06
CA PHE A 71 -6.99 9.04 -1.09
C PHE A 71 -6.71 10.15 -2.11
N TYR A 72 -7.25 10.03 -3.33
CA TYR A 72 -7.03 11.02 -4.38
C TYR A 72 -7.62 12.38 -4.05
N LYS A 73 -8.83 12.44 -3.49
CA LYS A 73 -9.45 13.69 -3.03
C LYS A 73 -8.66 14.32 -1.89
N LYS A 74 -8.29 13.54 -0.88
CA LYS A 74 -7.54 14.00 0.29
C LYS A 74 -6.22 14.70 -0.09
N HIS A 75 -5.52 14.16 -1.09
CA HIS A 75 -4.24 14.69 -1.56
C HIS A 75 -4.36 15.64 -2.76
N GLY A 76 -5.58 16.03 -3.14
CA GLY A 76 -5.84 17.03 -4.18
C GLY A 76 -5.52 16.57 -5.60
N PHE A 77 -5.48 15.26 -5.85
CA PHE A 77 -5.26 14.70 -7.18
C PHE A 77 -6.52 14.76 -8.05
N ILE A 78 -7.70 14.71 -7.42
CA ILE A 78 -9.02 14.87 -8.06
C ILE A 78 -9.92 15.76 -7.19
N SER A 79 -10.93 16.36 -7.82
CA SER A 79 -11.97 17.18 -7.18
C SER A 79 -13.18 16.37 -6.74
#